data_AF-A0AAW9CHJ2-F1
#
_entry.id   AF-A0AAW9CHJ2-F1
#
_cell.length_a   1.000
_cell.length_b   1.000
_cell.length_c   1.000
_cell.angle_alpha   90.00
_cell.angle_beta   90.00
_cell.angle_gamma   90.00
#
_symmetry.space_group_name_H-M   'P 1'
#
loop_
_entity.id
_entity.type
_entity.pdbx_description
1 polymer ?
#
loop_
_entity_poly.entity_id
_entity_poly.type
_entity_poly.pdbx_seq_one_letter_code
_entity_poly.pdbx_strand_id
1 'polypeptide(L)'
;EDGNRFLSLGLKRNQLAVTGSLKFDISVTPELAARAVTLRRQWAPHRKVWIATSTHDGEEQIILQAHKKLLEAFPNLLLILVPRHPERFP
;
A
#
# COMPACT_ATOMS: atom_id res chain seq x y z
N GLU A 1 12.26 14.90 -7.85
CA GLU A 1 11.30 15.97 -8.17
C GLU A 1 11.15 16.96 -7.01
N ASP A 2 10.91 16.49 -5.78
CA ASP A 2 10.70 17.38 -4.63
C ASP A 2 11.85 18.35 -4.34
N GLY A 3 13.11 17.90 -4.42
CA GLY A 3 14.27 18.78 -4.23
C GLY A 3 14.26 20.00 -5.15
N ASN A 4 13.90 19.81 -6.42
CA ASN A 4 13.80 20.91 -7.39
C ASN A 4 12.65 21.87 -7.05
N ARG A 5 11.54 21.34 -6.52
CA ARG A 5 10.42 22.18 -6.04
C ARG A 5 10.86 23.07 -4.87
N PHE A 6 11.64 22.55 -3.93
CA PHE A 6 12.18 23.37 -2.83
C PHE A 6 13.13 24.46 -3.33
N LEU A 7 13.99 24.18 -4.33
CA LEU A 7 14.83 25.21 -4.94
C LEU A 7 14.00 26.31 -5.60
N SER A 8 12.90 25.95 -6.30
CA SER A 8 12.00 26.95 -6.90
C SER A 8 11.28 27.82 -5.88
N LEU A 9 11.15 27.36 -4.64
CA LEU A 9 10.57 28.12 -3.52
C LEU A 9 11.61 28.98 -2.77
N GLY A 10 12.87 29.00 -3.22
CA GLY A 10 13.93 29.84 -2.66
C GLY A 10 14.88 29.15 -1.70
N LEU A 11 14.81 27.82 -1.55
CA LEU A 11 15.81 27.07 -0.78
C LEU A 11 17.19 27.22 -1.45
N LYS A 12 18.21 27.55 -0.66
CA LYS A 12 19.58 27.65 -1.19
C LYS A 12 20.10 26.26 -1.55
N ARG A 13 20.78 26.15 -2.70
CA ARG A 13 21.28 24.86 -3.19
C ARG A 13 22.25 24.17 -2.24
N ASN A 14 23.06 24.94 -1.50
CA ASN A 14 23.98 24.40 -0.49
C ASN A 14 23.28 23.93 0.80
N GLN A 15 21.97 24.13 0.93
CA GLN A 15 21.13 23.66 2.04
C GLN A 15 20.23 22.49 1.62
N LEU A 16 20.32 22.02 0.38
CA LEU A 16 19.55 20.88 -0.12
C LEU A 16 20.44 19.64 -0.23
N ALA A 17 20.00 18.56 0.39
CA ALA A 17 20.52 17.22 0.17
C ALA A 17 19.35 16.25 -0.10
N VAL A 18 19.44 15.47 -1.17
CA VAL A 18 18.47 14.41 -1.47
C VAL A 18 19.04 13.09 -0.97
N THR A 19 18.50 12.57 0.13
CA THR A 19 19.01 11.37 0.80
C THR A 19 18.27 10.08 0.41
N GLY A 20 17.39 10.13 -0.58
CA GLY A 20 16.48 9.03 -0.90
C GLY A 20 15.19 9.09 -0.09
N SER A 21 14.50 7.96 0.06
CA SER A 21 13.22 7.88 0.78
C SER A 21 13.28 6.84 1.88
N LEU A 22 13.08 7.27 3.12
CA LEU A 22 13.14 6.43 4.32
C LEU A 22 12.18 5.23 4.29
N LYS A 23 11.14 5.27 3.44
CA LYS A 23 10.21 4.14 3.24
C LYS A 23 10.88 2.88 2.70
N PHE A 24 12.09 3.00 2.16
CA PHE A 24 12.89 1.88 1.64
C PHE A 24 13.91 1.35 2.66
N ASP A 25 14.12 2.07 3.77
CA ASP A 25 15.09 1.70 4.80
C ASP A 25 14.46 0.74 5.84
N ILE A 26 13.22 0.31 5.60
CA ILE A 26 12.46 -0.59 6.47
C ILE A 26 12.91 -2.02 6.21
N SER A 27 13.34 -2.72 7.27
CA SER A 27 13.59 -4.16 7.25
C SER A 27 12.42 -4.93 7.86
N VAL A 28 12.09 -6.08 7.28
CA VAL A 28 11.09 -6.99 7.86
C VAL A 28 11.78 -7.85 8.90
N THR A 29 11.36 -7.72 10.17
CA THR A 29 11.94 -8.54 11.24
C THR A 29 11.54 -10.02 11.07
N PRO A 30 12.34 -10.98 11.58
CA PRO A 30 11.99 -12.39 11.54
C PRO A 30 10.63 -12.70 12.17
N GLU A 31 10.27 -12.00 13.25
CA GLU A 31 8.99 -12.16 13.94
C GLU A 31 7.83 -11.68 13.07
N LEU A 32 8.00 -10.54 12.38
CA LEU A 32 6.98 -10.04 11.47
C LEU A 32 6.79 -10.98 10.26
N ALA A 33 7.88 -11.52 9.72
CA ALA A 33 7.83 -12.51 8.65
C ALA A 33 7.09 -13.79 9.10
N ALA A 34 7.37 -14.32 10.29
CA ALA A 34 6.69 -15.48 10.84
C ALA A 34 5.17 -15.23 11.04
N ARG A 35 4.81 -14.05 11.53
CA ARG A 35 3.40 -13.62 11.65
C ARG A 35 2.73 -13.53 10.27
N ALA A 36 3.40 -12.99 9.27
CA ALA A 36 2.88 -12.90 7.90
C ALA A 36 2.61 -14.28 7.28
N VAL A 37 3.52 -15.25 7.49
CA VAL A 37 3.32 -16.64 7.05
C VAL A 37 2.11 -17.27 7.75
N THR A 38 1.98 -17.06 9.06
CA THR A 38 0.86 -17.57 9.85
C THR A 38 -0.47 -16.99 9.33
N LEU A 39 -0.53 -15.68 9.13
CA LEU A 39 -1.71 -14.99 8.62
C LEU A 39 -2.08 -15.49 7.21
N ARG A 40 -1.08 -15.67 6.34
CA ARG A 40 -1.30 -16.20 4.98
C ARG A 40 -1.90 -17.61 5.02
N ARG A 41 -1.41 -18.48 5.90
CA ARG A 41 -1.96 -19.84 6.07
C ARG A 41 -3.39 -19.82 6.59
N GLN A 42 -3.73 -18.90 7.50
CA GLN A 42 -5.07 -18.79 8.08
C GLN A 42 -6.08 -18.23 7.08
N TRP A 43 -5.75 -17.14 6.39
CA TRP A 43 -6.72 -16.38 5.59
C TRP A 43 -6.73 -16.78 4.11
N ALA A 44 -5.59 -17.20 3.58
CA ALA A 44 -5.44 -17.45 2.16
C ALA A 44 -4.45 -18.57 1.81
N PRO A 45 -4.67 -19.80 2.29
CA PRO A 45 -3.79 -20.93 2.01
C PRO A 45 -3.75 -21.28 0.51
N HIS A 46 -4.88 -21.16 -0.19
CA HIS A 46 -5.00 -21.53 -1.61
C HIS A 46 -5.65 -20.45 -2.49
N ARG A 47 -6.06 -19.31 -1.90
CA ARG A 47 -6.66 -18.21 -2.65
C ARG A 47 -5.64 -17.13 -3.00
N LYS A 48 -5.81 -16.54 -4.19
CA LYS A 48 -5.08 -15.34 -4.57
C LYS A 48 -5.49 -14.19 -3.65
N VAL A 49 -4.53 -13.32 -3.34
CA VAL A 49 -4.73 -12.13 -2.52
C VAL A 49 -4.17 -10.95 -3.30
N TRP A 50 -4.91 -9.85 -3.32
CA TRP A 50 -4.44 -8.56 -3.81
C TRP A 50 -4.83 -7.49 -2.80
N ILE A 51 -3.99 -6.48 -2.67
CA ILE A 51 -4.07 -5.49 -1.61
C ILE A 51 -4.11 -4.10 -2.23
N ALA A 52 -5.09 -3.31 -1.83
CA ALA A 52 -5.15 -1.89 -2.12
C ALA A 52 -4.90 -1.12 -0.82
N THR A 53 -3.79 -0.39 -0.75
CA THR A 53 -3.38 0.36 0.44
C THR A 53 -3.34 1.86 0.17
N SER A 54 -3.59 2.66 1.22
CA SER A 54 -3.61 4.12 1.15
C SER A 54 -4.62 4.69 0.13
N THR A 55 -5.79 4.06 0.02
CA THR A 55 -6.84 4.53 -0.89
C THR A 55 -7.52 5.80 -0.37
N HIS A 56 -7.90 6.68 -1.30
CA HIS A 56 -8.64 7.91 -1.08
C HIS A 56 -10.07 7.79 -1.62
N ASP A 57 -10.93 8.71 -1.21
CA ASP A 57 -12.33 8.78 -1.59
C ASP A 57 -12.52 8.64 -3.10
N GLY A 58 -13.33 7.65 -3.49
CA GLY A 58 -13.64 7.34 -4.88
C GLY A 58 -12.76 6.23 -5.48
N GLU A 59 -11.53 6.04 -5.00
CA GLU A 59 -10.66 4.95 -5.46
C GLU A 59 -11.22 3.58 -5.05
N GLU A 60 -11.82 3.48 -3.86
CA GLU A 60 -12.37 2.23 -3.35
C GLU A 60 -13.48 1.67 -4.23
N GLN A 61 -14.34 2.54 -4.79
CA GLN A 61 -15.43 2.13 -5.67
C GLN A 61 -14.89 1.50 -6.95
N ILE A 62 -13.85 2.09 -7.54
CA ILE A 62 -13.18 1.57 -8.73
C ILE A 62 -12.57 0.20 -8.42
N ILE A 63 -11.89 0.07 -7.27
CA ILE A 63 -11.25 -1.17 -6.83
C ILE A 63 -12.30 -2.27 -6.60
N LEU A 64 -13.43 -1.96 -5.96
CA LEU A 64 -14.51 -2.92 -5.72
C LEU A 64 -15.16 -3.38 -7.03
N GLN A 65 -15.36 -2.47 -8.00
CA GLN A 65 -15.85 -2.84 -9.32
C GLN A 65 -14.88 -3.75 -10.07
N ALA A 66 -13.58 -3.45 -10.00
CA ALA A 66 -12.54 -4.32 -10.56
C ALA A 66 -12.51 -5.67 -9.84
N HIS A 67 -12.66 -5.69 -8.52
CA HIS A 67 -12.71 -6.92 -7.73
C HIS A 67 -13.86 -7.82 -8.19
N LYS A 68 -15.06 -7.24 -8.36
CA LYS A 68 -16.25 -7.97 -8.82
C LYS A 68 -16.01 -8.65 -10.16
N LYS A 69 -15.38 -7.95 -11.12
CA LYS A 69 -15.01 -8.54 -12.42
C LYS A 69 -13.96 -9.65 -12.27
N LEU A 70 -12.96 -9.44 -11.41
CA LEU A 70 -11.92 -10.43 -11.18
C LEU A 70 -12.43 -11.72 -10.51
N LEU A 71 -13.53 -11.65 -9.75
CA LEU A 71 -14.16 -12.83 -9.16
C LEU A 71 -14.71 -13.79 -10.23
N GLU A 72 -15.01 -13.32 -11.45
CA GLU A 72 -15.41 -14.19 -12.56
C GLU A 72 -14.29 -15.16 -12.99
N ALA A 73 -13.04 -14.69 -12.98
CA ALA A 73 -11.86 -15.51 -13.31
C ALA A 73 -11.23 -16.17 -12.08
N PHE A 74 -11.38 -15.56 -10.90
CA PHE A 74 -10.81 -16.03 -9.63
C PHE A 74 -11.90 -16.01 -8.55
N PRO A 75 -12.80 -17.01 -8.50
CA PRO A 75 -13.97 -17.00 -7.61
C PRO A 75 -13.63 -16.88 -6.13
N ASN A 76 -12.42 -17.33 -5.76
CA ASN A 76 -11.92 -17.24 -4.39
C ASN A 76 -11.00 -16.04 -4.17
N LEU A 77 -10.86 -15.05 -5.06
CA LEU A 77 -9.94 -13.92 -4.84
C LEU A 77 -10.24 -13.16 -3.54
N LEU A 78 -9.22 -12.84 -2.73
CA LEU A 78 -9.35 -12.01 -1.53
C LEU A 78 -8.83 -10.60 -1.81
N LEU A 79 -9.69 -9.59 -1.69
CA LEU A 79 -9.27 -8.20 -1.60
C LEU A 79 -9.00 -7.82 -0.14
N ILE A 80 -7.83 -7.25 0.13
CA ILE A 80 -7.56 -6.50 1.37
C ILE A 80 -7.55 -5.02 1.01
N LEU A 81 -8.50 -4.26 1.56
CA LEU A 81 -8.66 -2.83 1.30
C LEU A 81 -8.28 -2.04 2.55
N VAL A 82 -7.32 -1.13 2.42
CA VAL A 82 -6.78 -0.32 3.52
C VAL A 82 -6.87 1.17 3.17
N PRO A 83 -7.99 1.85 3.50
CA PRO A 83 -8.13 3.29 3.37
C PRO A 83 -7.00 4.09 4.01
N ARG A 84 -6.69 5.25 3.41
CA ARG A 84 -5.68 6.19 3.90
C ARG A 84 -6.00 6.73 5.29
N HIS A 85 -7.29 6.88 5.58
CA HIS A 85 -7.84 7.53 6.76
C HIS A 85 -8.61 6.51 7.61
N PRO A 86 -8.12 6.16 8.83
CA PRO A 86 -8.74 5.13 9.66
C PRO A 86 -10.20 5.40 10.05
N GLU A 87 -10.58 6.66 10.17
CA GLU A 87 -11.94 7.11 10.43
C GLU A 87 -12.95 6.68 9.35
N ARG A 88 -12.47 6.19 8.20
CA ARG A 88 -13.28 5.65 7.10
C ARG A 88 -13.40 4.13 7.13
N PHE A 89 -12.80 3.46 8.12
CA PHE A 89 -13.09 2.06 8.37
C PHE A 89 -14.53 1.95 8.92
N PRO A 90 -15.40 1.12 8.32
CA PRO A 90 -16.74 0.85 8.86
C PRO A 90 -16.70 0.07 10.18
#